data_AF-A0A7C5RU84-F1
#
_entry.id   AF-A0A7C5RU84-F1
#
_cell.length_a   1.000
_cell.length_b   1.000
_cell.length_c   1.000
_cell.angle_alpha   90.00
_cell.angle_beta   90.00
_cell.angle_gamma   90.00
#
_symmetry.space_group_name_H-M   'P 1'
#
loop_
_entity.id
_entity.type
_entity.pdbx_description
1 polymer ?
#
loop_
_entity_poly.entity_id
_entity_poly.type
_entity_poly.pdbx_seq_one_letter_code
_entity_poly.pdbx_strand_id
1 'polypeptide(L)'
;MPSASDRAAVWRLGVYLLVTFAWSWFFWVPQGLVTRGVVPSEWLTAFVASSLDVAAFGPFVGAVVVTAWNSGLRGIGHLLCRGIALDFPKRWLLGAVGLPILL
;
A
#
# COMPACT_ATOMS: atom_id res chain seq x y z
N MET A 1 11.50 30.24 -4.34
CA MET A 1 11.98 29.30 -3.29
C MET A 1 10.78 28.49 -2.82
N PRO A 2 10.86 27.16 -2.65
CA PRO A 2 9.75 26.36 -2.14
C PRO A 2 9.38 26.79 -0.72
N SER A 3 8.08 26.78 -0.41
CA SER A 3 7.57 27.13 0.92
C SER A 3 7.92 26.06 1.96
N ALA A 4 7.77 26.39 3.24
CA ALA A 4 7.99 25.41 4.31
C ALA A 4 7.03 24.21 4.22
N SER A 5 5.79 24.43 3.77
CA SER A 5 4.81 23.37 3.53
C SER A 5 5.21 22.45 2.37
N ASP A 6 5.82 22.99 1.31
CA ASP A 6 6.26 22.19 0.16
C ASP A 6 7.36 21.21 0.58
N ARG A 7 8.32 21.68 1.39
CA ARG A 7 9.38 20.81 1.93
C ARG A 7 8.83 19.72 2.84
N ALA A 8 7.86 20.07 3.70
CA ALA A 8 7.21 19.09 4.56
C ALA A 8 6.41 18.05 3.74
N ALA A 9 5.77 18.45 2.64
CA ALA A 9 5.06 17.54 1.74
C ALA A 9 6.03 16.56 1.04
N VAL A 10 7.14 17.07 0.50
CA VAL A 10 8.18 16.25 -0.14
C VAL A 10 8.77 15.25 0.87
N TRP A 11 9.02 15.69 2.10
CA TRP A 11 9.50 14.80 3.16
C TRP A 11 8.50 13.67 3.46
N ARG A 12 7.22 14.00 3.63
CA ARG A 12 6.16 13.02 3.88
C ARG A 12 6.02 12.02 2.73
N LEU A 13 6.17 12.48 1.49
CA LEU A 13 6.20 11.60 0.32
C LEU A 13 7.40 10.67 0.36
N GLY A 14 8.58 11.17 0.72
CA GLY A 14 9.78 10.34 0.90
C GLY A 14 9.58 9.24 1.95
N VAL A 15 8.99 9.58 3.10
CA VAL A 15 8.64 8.61 4.15
C VAL A 15 7.62 7.59 3.64
N TYR A 16 6.57 8.04 2.96
CA TYR A 16 5.57 7.17 2.37
C TYR A 16 6.20 6.14 1.42
N LEU A 17 7.05 6.59 0.49
CA LEU A 17 7.72 5.73 -0.48
C LEU A 17 8.67 4.76 0.21
N LEU A 18 9.45 5.23 1.19
CA LEU A 18 10.40 4.39 1.92
C LEU A 18 9.70 3.29 2.70
N VAL A 19 8.63 3.61 3.43
CA VAL A 19 7.86 2.62 4.20
C VAL A 19 7.18 1.62 3.26
N THR A 20 6.58 2.10 2.17
CA THR A 20 5.96 1.25 1.15
C THR A 20 6.97 0.28 0.55
N PHE A 21 8.13 0.80 0.14
CA PHE A 21 9.22 0.02 -0.43
C PHE A 21 9.74 -1.03 0.57
N ALA A 22 10.04 -0.61 1.80
CA ALA A 22 10.55 -1.48 2.84
C ALA A 22 9.57 -2.61 3.16
N TRP A 23 8.28 -2.31 3.28
CA TRP A 23 7.24 -3.33 3.50
C TRP A 23 7.20 -4.34 2.37
N SER A 24 7.03 -3.89 1.12
CA SER A 24 6.91 -4.79 -0.02
C SER A 24 8.17 -5.65 -0.20
N TRP A 25 9.36 -5.06 -0.06
CA TRP A 25 10.61 -5.81 -0.18
C TRP A 25 10.84 -6.79 0.96
N PHE A 26 10.45 -6.43 2.19
CA PHE A 26 10.58 -7.33 3.34
C PHE A 26 9.83 -8.64 3.14
N PHE A 27 8.70 -8.63 2.44
CA PHE A 27 7.91 -9.82 2.15
C PHE A 27 8.25 -10.48 0.80
N TRP A 28 8.46 -9.70 -0.26
CA TRP A 28 8.77 -10.26 -1.59
C TRP A 28 10.18 -10.85 -1.70
N VAL A 29 11.18 -10.32 -0.99
CA VAL A 29 12.56 -10.86 -1.07
C VAL A 29 12.61 -12.29 -0.53
N PRO A 30 12.16 -12.57 0.71
CA PRO A 30 12.11 -13.94 1.21
C PRO A 30 11.27 -14.86 0.33
N GLN A 31 10.12 -14.38 -0.16
CA GLN A 31 9.28 -15.12 -1.10
C GLN A 31 10.06 -15.52 -2.36
N GLY A 32 10.75 -14.56 -2.99
CA GLY A 32 11.55 -14.80 -4.19
C GLY A 32 12.77 -15.70 -3.96
N LEU A 33 13.28 -15.80 -2.73
CA LEU A 33 14.36 -16.73 -2.37
C LEU A 33 13.82 -18.17 -2.22
N VAL A 34 12.66 -18.33 -1.59
CA VAL A 34 11.99 -19.63 -1.41
C VAL A 34 11.53 -20.20 -2.75
N THR A 35 10.90 -19.39 -3.60
CA THR A 35 10.46 -19.80 -4.94
C THR A 35 11.63 -20.26 -5.82
N ARG A 36 12.84 -19.73 -5.59
CA ARG A 36 14.07 -20.15 -6.29
C ARG A 36 14.80 -21.33 -5.63
N GLY A 37 14.28 -21.86 -4.53
CA GLY A 37 14.90 -22.98 -3.80
C GLY A 37 16.19 -22.63 -3.06
N VAL A 38 16.46 -21.34 -2.82
CA VAL A 38 17.71 -20.87 -2.17
C VAL A 38 17.67 -21.05 -0.65
N VAL A 39 16.48 -20.96 -0.04
CA VAL A 39 16.29 -21.07 1.41
C VAL A 39 15.26 -22.17 1.71
N PRO A 40 15.66 -23.28 2.35
CA PRO A 40 14.73 -24.30 2.80
C PRO A 40 14.11 -23.86 4.13
N SER A 41 12.89 -23.33 4.10
CA SER A 41 12.17 -22.94 5.30
C SER A 41 10.68 -23.23 5.18
N GLU A 42 10.17 -24.16 6.00
CA GLU A 42 8.78 -24.63 5.94
C GLU A 42 7.76 -23.52 6.23
N TRP A 43 8.02 -22.66 7.22
CA TRP A 43 7.13 -21.55 7.57
C TRP A 43 7.04 -20.51 6.45
N LEU A 44 8.14 -20.28 5.75
CA LEU A 44 8.25 -19.35 4.64
C LEU A 44 7.56 -19.92 3.39
N THR A 45 7.71 -21.22 3.12
CA THR A 45 6.98 -21.90 2.05
C THR A 45 5.46 -21.85 2.27
N ALA A 46 4.99 -22.05 3.51
CA ALA A 46 3.57 -21.90 3.84
C ALA A 46 3.07 -20.46 3.64
N PHE A 47 3.88 -19.46 3.99
CA PHE A 47 3.57 -18.05 3.76
C PHE A 47 3.51 -17.71 2.26
N VAL A 48 4.45 -18.22 1.46
CA VAL A 48 4.47 -18.02 -0.01
C VAL A 48 3.31 -18.73 -0.69
N ALA A 49 2.88 -19.88 -0.19
CA ALA A 49 1.73 -20.62 -0.72
C ALA A 49 0.37 -19.98 -0.36
N SER A 50 0.36 -18.96 0.50
CA SER A 50 -0.85 -18.19 0.82
C SER A 50 -1.33 -17.41 -0.41
N SER A 51 -2.63 -17.45 -0.69
CA SER A 51 -3.26 -16.65 -1.75
C SER A 51 -3.30 -15.14 -1.45
N LEU A 52 -2.95 -14.74 -0.22
CA LEU A 52 -2.89 -13.34 0.19
C LEU A 52 -1.46 -12.80 0.02
N ASP A 53 -1.26 -11.97 -0.99
CA ASP A 53 0.00 -11.24 -1.18
C ASP A 53 0.09 -10.06 -0.18
N VAL A 54 0.59 -10.35 1.02
CA VAL A 54 0.78 -9.35 2.09
C VAL A 54 1.76 -8.25 1.66
N ALA A 55 2.71 -8.54 0.77
CA ALA A 55 3.69 -7.57 0.28
C ALA A 55 3.04 -6.47 -0.56
N ALA A 56 1.94 -6.78 -1.27
CA ALA A 56 1.19 -5.82 -2.07
C ALA A 56 0.49 -4.73 -1.24
N PHE A 57 0.35 -4.92 0.08
CA PHE A 57 -0.24 -3.93 0.99
C PHE A 57 0.71 -2.80 1.42
N GLY A 58 1.94 -2.75 0.89
CA GLY A 58 2.91 -1.70 1.20
C GLY A 58 2.36 -0.26 1.10
N PRO A 59 1.65 0.11 0.01
CA PRO A 59 1.05 1.44 -0.13
C PRO A 59 0.03 1.77 0.97
N PHE A 60 -0.75 0.77 1.41
CA PHE A 60 -1.71 0.94 2.49
C PHE A 60 -1.00 1.18 3.82
N VAL A 61 0.02 0.37 4.13
CA VAL A 61 0.84 0.54 5.34
C VAL A 61 1.53 1.91 5.35
N GLY A 62 2.14 2.32 4.23
CA GLY A 62 2.76 3.63 4.09
C GLY A 62 1.77 4.78 4.31
N ALA A 63 0.56 4.67 3.75
CA ALA A 63 -0.48 5.67 3.93
C ALA A 63 -0.95 5.76 5.39
N VAL A 64 -1.15 4.62 6.06
CA VAL A 64 -1.53 4.57 7.49
C VAL A 64 -0.43 5.18 8.36
N VAL A 65 0.85 4.81 8.14
CA VAL A 65 1.99 5.32 8.93
C VAL A 65 2.13 6.83 8.81
N VAL A 66 2.13 7.37 7.59
CA VAL A 66 2.28 8.83 7.37
C VAL A 66 1.06 9.60 7.88
N THR A 67 -0.13 9.02 7.77
CA THR A 67 -1.37 9.65 8.28
C THR A 67 -1.42 9.62 9.80
N ALA A 68 -1.04 8.51 10.42
CA ALA A 68 -0.97 8.36 11.87
C ALA A 68 0.04 9.34 12.47
N TRP A 69 1.21 9.50 11.85
CA TRP A 69 2.21 10.46 12.31
C TRP A 69 1.68 11.91 12.23
N ASN A 70 1.09 12.32 11.11
CA ASN A 70 0.67 13.72 10.95
C ASN A 70 -0.61 14.09 11.69
N SER A 71 -1.58 13.18 11.76
CA SER A 71 -2.97 13.48 12.15
C SER A 71 -3.52 12.54 13.22
N GLY A 72 -2.69 11.61 13.74
CA GLY A 72 -3.08 10.64 14.75
C GLY A 72 -4.18 9.68 14.29
N LEU A 73 -4.81 9.02 15.27
CA LEU A 73 -5.87 8.03 15.04
C LEU A 73 -7.10 8.61 14.33
N ARG A 74 -7.42 9.89 14.58
CA ARG A 74 -8.52 10.59 13.87
C ARG A 74 -8.25 10.71 12.38
N GLY A 75 -6.99 10.98 12.00
CA GLY A 75 -6.58 11.00 10.59
C GLY A 75 -6.75 9.65 9.91
N ILE A 76 -6.41 8.55 10.61
CA ILE A 76 -6.61 7.19 10.10
C ILE A 76 -8.11 6.93 9.87
N GLY A 77 -8.96 7.28 10.83
CA GLY A 77 -10.41 7.16 10.69
C GLY A 77 -10.94 7.91 9.47
N HIS A 78 -10.50 9.15 9.26
CA HIS A 78 -10.88 9.93 8.07
C HIS A 78 -10.38 9.29 6.76
N LEU A 79 -9.16 8.75 6.73
CA LEU A 79 -8.63 8.03 5.58
C LEU A 79 -9.48 6.80 5.24
N LEU A 80 -9.85 6.00 6.24
CA LEU A 80 -10.69 4.81 6.06
C LEU A 80 -12.11 5.17 5.61
N CYS A 81 -12.73 6.18 6.24
CA CYS A 81 -14.04 6.69 5.81
C CYS A 81 -14.01 7.14 4.34
N ARG A 82 -12.92 7.82 3.93
CA ARG A 82 -12.76 8.25 2.54
C ARG A 82 -12.58 7.09 1.56
N GLY A 83 -12.02 5.97 1.99
CA GLY A 83 -11.93 4.74 1.18
C GLY A 83 -13.28 4.07 0.93
N ILE A 84 -14.27 4.31 1.81
CA ILE A 84 -15.63 3.72 1.72
C ILE A 84 -16.63 4.74 1.15
N ALA A 85 -16.26 6.02 1.09
CA ALA A 85 -17.10 7.06 0.52
C ALA A 85 -17.37 6.77 -0.97
N LEU A 86 -18.63 6.43 -1.29
CA LEU A 86 -19.12 6.25 -2.65
C LEU A 86 -19.71 7.54 -3.21
N ASP A 87 -19.03 8.67 -2.98
CA ASP A 87 -19.46 10.01 -3.40
C ASP A 87 -19.09 10.33 -4.87
N PHE A 88 -18.54 9.37 -5.60
CA PHE A 88 -18.13 9.54 -6.99
C PHE A 88 -19.31 9.41 -7.98
N PRO A 89 -19.27 10.14 -9.12
CA PRO A 89 -20.32 10.05 -10.13
C PRO A 89 -20.43 8.64 -10.75
N LYS A 90 -21.66 8.11 -10.89
CA LYS A 90 -21.93 6.76 -11.42
C LYS A 90 -21.31 6.46 -12.79
N ARG A 91 -21.05 7.48 -13.62
CA ARG A 91 -20.34 7.33 -14.91
C ARG A 91 -18.92 6.76 -14.74
N TRP A 92 -18.25 7.07 -13.63
CA TRP A 92 -16.93 6.51 -13.33
C TRP A 92 -17.03 5.04 -12.90
N LEU A 93 -18.13 4.63 -12.28
CA LEU A 93 -18.41 3.22 -11.99
C LEU A 93 -18.57 2.41 -13.28
N LEU A 94 -19.29 2.96 -14.26
CA LEU A 94 -19.46 2.33 -15.57
C LEU A 94 -18.12 2.16 -16.30
N GLY A 95 -17.23 3.15 -16.22
CA GLY A 95 -15.86 3.01 -16.72
C GLY A 95 -15.08 1.94 -15.97
N ALA A 96 -15.09 1.98 -14.64
CA ALA A 96 -14.33 1.05 -13.80
C ALA A 96 -14.78 -0.41 -13.95
N VAL A 97 -16.09 -0.66 -14.08
CA VAL A 97 -16.67 -2.00 -14.21
C VAL A 97 -16.75 -2.45 -15.68
N GLY A 98 -17.11 -1.53 -16.59
CA GLY A 98 -17.32 -1.86 -18.00
C GLY A 98 -16.03 -2.04 -18.78
N LEU A 99 -14.96 -1.31 -18.45
CA LEU A 99 -13.67 -1.42 -19.14
C LEU A 99 -13.05 -2.84 -19.08
N PRO A 100 -12.99 -3.53 -17.92
CA PRO A 100 -12.46 -4.89 -17.84
C PRO A 100 -13.39 -5.96 -18.45
N ILE A 101 -14.65 -5.64 -18.75
CA ILE A 101 -15.58 -6.58 -19.43
C ILE A 101 -15.45 -6.46 -20.96
N LEU A 102 -14.96 -5.33 -21.45
CA LEU A 102 -14.82 -5.02 -22.88
C LEU A 102 -13.41 -5.29 -23.45
N LEU A 103 -12.41 -5.52 -22.59
CA LEU A 103 -11.03 -5.88 -22.92
C LEU A 103 -10.81 -7.39 -22.74
#